data_AF-A0A1I8J2I6-F1
#
_entry.id   AF-A0A1I8J2I6-F1
#
_cell.length_a   1.000
_cell.length_b   1.000
_cell.length_c   1.000
_cell.angle_alpha   90.00
_cell.angle_beta   90.00
_cell.angle_gamma   90.00
#
_symmetry.space_group_name_H-M   'P 1'
#
loop_
_entity.id
_entity.type
_entity.pdbx_description
1 polymer ?
#
loop_
_entity_poly.entity_id
_entity_poly.type
_entity_poly.pdbx_seq_one_letter_code
_entity_poly.pdbx_strand_id
1 'polypeptide(L)'
;RLVQADGRTFQVIQHRSKGCLSFARGWVEYVRGFSDDTDFWTGLHKIHQLTGSSPKTLRVEATTWSDVLYVGEYSGFSVGSAINSYTMNYGSYLSSSSNMTSDSLAHNNGMQFSTMDRDNDGHSASCSVSRGNAGWWFKACSRSNPNGLYRDTASTDMH
;
A
#
# COMPACT_ATOMS: atom_id res chain seq x y z
N ARG A 1 9.38 -11.90 0.97
CA ARG A 1 9.52 -12.61 2.27
C ARG A 1 8.19 -13.33 2.55
N LEU A 2 8.20 -14.47 3.24
CA LEU A 2 6.97 -15.18 3.64
C LEU A 2 6.80 -15.06 5.16
N VAL A 3 5.57 -14.87 5.64
CA VAL A 3 5.22 -14.80 7.06
C VAL A 3 4.02 -15.68 7.36
N GLN A 4 3.91 -16.18 8.58
CA GLN A 4 2.74 -16.92 9.05
C GLN A 4 1.88 -16.01 9.92
N ALA A 5 0.58 -15.97 9.65
CA ALA A 5 -0.41 -15.27 10.47
C ALA A 5 -1.72 -16.05 10.45
N ASP A 6 -2.32 -16.30 11.62
CA ASP A 6 -3.60 -17.01 11.78
C ASP A 6 -3.67 -18.34 11.00
N GLY A 7 -2.60 -19.13 11.07
CA GLY A 7 -2.50 -20.43 10.37
C GLY A 7 -2.39 -20.35 8.84
N ARG A 8 -2.21 -19.15 8.27
CA ARG A 8 -2.05 -18.91 6.84
C ARG A 8 -0.66 -18.34 6.54
N THR A 9 -0.17 -18.63 5.33
CA THR A 9 1.09 -18.09 4.82
C THR A 9 0.85 -16.89 3.92
N PHE A 10 1.50 -15.77 4.21
CA PHE A 10 1.42 -14.54 3.43
C PHE A 10 2.77 -14.19 2.79
N GLN A 11 2.73 -13.80 1.52
CA GLN A 11 3.85 -13.13 0.86
C GLN A 11 3.81 -11.64 1.19
N VAL A 12 4.82 -11.15 1.88
CA VAL A 12 4.96 -9.74 2.20
C VAL A 12 5.34 -8.97 0.93
N ILE A 13 4.52 -8.00 0.54
CA ILE A 13 4.73 -7.14 -0.64
C ILE A 13 5.29 -5.76 -0.30
N GLN A 14 5.08 -5.29 0.94
CA GLN A 14 5.56 -4.02 1.46
C GLN A 14 5.85 -4.18 2.95
N HIS A 15 6.90 -3.51 3.44
CA HIS A 15 7.22 -3.47 4.87
C HIS A 15 7.89 -2.14 5.22
N ARG A 16 7.47 -1.53 6.35
CA ARG A 16 8.04 -0.29 6.93
C ARG A 16 8.26 -0.47 8.42
N SER A 17 9.46 -0.22 8.90
CA SER A 17 9.87 -0.51 10.28
C SER A 17 10.97 0.39 10.82
N LYS A 18 11.83 0.96 9.95
CA LYS A 18 12.94 1.82 10.37
C LYS A 18 12.95 3.17 9.68
N GLY A 19 12.31 3.30 8.51
CA GLY A 19 12.20 4.57 7.81
C GLY A 19 13.47 5.04 7.10
N CYS A 20 14.58 4.28 7.17
CA CYS A 20 15.84 4.62 6.50
C CYS A 20 15.71 4.60 4.97
N LEU A 21 14.88 3.70 4.43
CA LEU A 21 14.59 3.66 3.00
C LEU A 21 13.59 4.75 2.62
N SER A 22 14.01 5.64 1.71
CA SER A 22 13.09 6.59 1.07
C SER A 22 12.10 5.86 0.16
N PHE A 23 10.81 6.11 0.38
CA PHE A 23 9.70 5.71 -0.49
C PHE A 23 9.28 6.86 -1.44
N ALA A 24 9.95 8.02 -1.40
CA ALA A 24 9.81 9.05 -2.42
C ALA A 24 10.54 8.63 -3.70
N ARG A 25 9.85 7.86 -4.55
CA ARG A 25 10.42 7.11 -5.67
C ARG A 25 9.61 7.28 -6.95
N GLY A 26 10.29 7.19 -8.08
CA GLY A 26 9.67 7.31 -9.39
C GLY A 26 8.94 6.04 -9.85
N TRP A 27 8.21 6.15 -10.95
CA TRP A 27 7.39 5.08 -11.51
C TRP A 27 8.19 3.79 -11.75
N VAL A 28 9.35 3.92 -12.41
CA VAL A 28 10.20 2.77 -12.76
C VAL A 28 10.68 2.01 -11.53
N GLU A 29 11.00 2.72 -10.45
CA GLU A 29 11.42 2.12 -9.18
C GLU A 29 10.24 1.40 -8.50
N TYR A 30 9.04 2.00 -8.47
CA TYR A 30 7.85 1.33 -7.97
C TYR A 30 7.43 0.10 -8.78
N VAL A 31 7.68 0.10 -10.09
CA VAL A 31 7.44 -1.07 -10.94
C VAL A 31 8.42 -2.20 -10.63
N ARG A 32 9.71 -1.88 -10.51
CA ARG A 32 10.79 -2.86 -10.28
C ARG A 32 10.85 -3.36 -8.84
N GLY A 33 10.51 -2.51 -7.87
CA GLY A 33 10.76 -2.74 -6.45
C GLY A 33 12.04 -2.06 -5.97
N PHE A 34 12.11 -1.85 -4.67
CA PHE A 34 13.26 -1.25 -3.97
C PHE A 34 13.26 -1.72 -2.51
N SER A 35 14.44 -1.82 -1.91
CA SER A 35 14.61 -2.34 -0.55
C SER A 35 15.91 -1.87 0.11
N ASP A 36 15.92 -1.86 1.43
CA ASP A 36 17.13 -1.97 2.26
C ASP A 36 17.07 -3.28 3.07
N ASP A 37 17.87 -3.39 4.13
CA ASP A 37 17.90 -4.59 4.98
C ASP A 37 16.56 -4.86 5.70
N THR A 38 15.77 -3.81 5.93
CA THR A 38 14.55 -3.81 6.76
C THR A 38 13.28 -3.51 5.97
N ASP A 39 13.25 -2.38 5.27
CA ASP A 39 12.09 -1.81 4.61
C ASP A 39 12.15 -2.12 3.12
N PHE A 40 10.98 -2.38 2.51
CA PHE A 40 10.95 -2.69 1.09
C PHE A 40 9.58 -2.52 0.44
N TRP A 41 9.62 -2.37 -0.87
CA TRP A 41 8.51 -2.52 -1.81
C TRP A 41 8.88 -3.58 -2.84
N THR A 42 8.05 -4.63 -2.96
CA THR A 42 8.34 -5.80 -3.82
C THR A 42 8.28 -5.48 -5.32
N GLY A 43 7.62 -4.39 -5.72
CA GLY A 43 7.48 -3.99 -7.12
C GLY A 43 6.11 -4.32 -7.71
N LEU A 44 5.50 -3.36 -8.41
CA LEU A 44 4.17 -3.52 -9.01
C LEU A 44 4.12 -4.65 -10.04
N HIS A 45 5.19 -4.85 -10.80
CA HIS A 45 5.24 -5.95 -11.77
C HIS A 45 5.06 -7.31 -11.10
N LYS A 46 5.77 -7.53 -9.99
CA LYS A 46 5.68 -8.79 -9.23
C LYS A 46 4.34 -8.92 -8.50
N ILE A 47 3.80 -7.83 -7.94
CA ILE A 47 2.47 -7.86 -7.31
C ILE A 47 1.39 -8.21 -8.35
N HIS A 48 1.47 -7.65 -9.57
CA HIS A 48 0.60 -8.03 -10.67
C HIS A 48 0.71 -9.52 -11.04
N GLN A 49 1.93 -10.05 -11.18
CA GLN A 49 2.14 -11.48 -11.47
C GLN A 49 1.51 -12.39 -10.40
N LEU A 50 1.56 -11.99 -9.13
CA LEU A 50 1.03 -12.78 -8.02
C LEU A 50 -0.49 -12.75 -7.89
N THR A 51 -1.13 -11.66 -8.33
CA THR A 51 -2.52 -11.35 -7.95
C THR A 51 -3.45 -11.04 -9.14
N GLY A 52 -2.90 -10.73 -10.31
CA GLY A 52 -3.67 -10.18 -11.44
C GLY A 52 -4.67 -11.16 -12.06
N SER A 53 -4.28 -12.42 -12.25
CA SER A 53 -5.17 -13.47 -12.80
C SER A 53 -5.81 -14.33 -11.71
N SER A 54 -5.24 -14.35 -10.51
CA SER A 54 -5.73 -15.10 -9.37
C SER A 54 -5.74 -14.17 -8.15
N PRO A 55 -6.84 -13.41 -7.95
CA PRO A 55 -6.98 -12.51 -6.81
C PRO A 55 -6.74 -13.23 -5.48
N LYS A 56 -6.10 -12.55 -4.53
CA LYS A 56 -5.65 -13.12 -3.25
C LYS A 56 -6.31 -12.39 -2.07
N THR A 57 -6.20 -12.95 -0.88
CA THR A 57 -6.46 -12.17 0.34
C THR A 57 -5.29 -11.21 0.58
N LEU A 58 -5.59 -9.92 0.75
CA LEU A 58 -4.63 -8.94 1.27
C LEU A 58 -4.83 -8.81 2.78
N ARG A 59 -3.72 -8.78 3.50
CA ARG A 59 -3.67 -8.45 4.93
C ARG A 59 -2.76 -7.24 5.12
N VAL A 60 -3.27 -6.23 5.80
CA VAL A 60 -2.55 -5.01 6.18
C VAL A 60 -2.37 -5.03 7.68
N GLU A 61 -1.14 -4.91 8.14
CA GLU A 61 -0.78 -4.82 9.55
C GLU A 61 -0.13 -3.46 9.82
N ALA A 62 -0.56 -2.79 10.89
CA ALA A 62 -0.01 -1.53 11.34
C ALA A 62 0.12 -1.56 12.87
N THR A 63 1.31 -1.31 13.38
CA THR A 63 1.57 -1.23 14.83
C THR A 63 1.73 0.22 15.22
N THR A 64 1.02 0.68 16.24
CA THR A 64 1.17 2.05 16.77
C THR A 64 2.47 2.18 17.56
N TRP A 65 2.88 3.42 17.86
CA TRP A 65 4.01 3.68 18.77
C TRP A 65 3.79 3.19 20.21
N SER A 66 2.56 2.82 20.56
CA SER A 66 2.20 2.20 21.84
C SER A 66 2.05 0.68 21.73
N ASP A 67 2.67 0.08 20.71
CA ASP A 67 2.69 -1.37 20.43
C ASP A 67 1.31 -2.03 20.26
N VAL A 68 0.31 -1.26 19.81
CA VAL A 68 -1.03 -1.80 19.50
C VAL A 68 -1.06 -2.21 18.02
N LEU A 69 -1.27 -3.50 17.78
CA LEU A 69 -1.40 -4.06 16.43
C LEU A 69 -2.83 -3.90 15.89
N TYR A 70 -2.93 -3.24 14.74
CA TYR A 70 -4.13 -3.17 13.91
C TYR A 70 -3.97 -4.02 12.65
N VAL A 71 -5.03 -4.74 12.30
CA VAL A 71 -5.13 -5.68 11.19
C VAL A 71 -6.38 -5.36 10.38
N GLY A 72 -6.20 -5.23 9.06
CA GLY A 72 -7.28 -5.16 8.09
C GLY A 72 -7.09 -6.20 6.99
N GLU A 73 -8.11 -7.01 6.72
CA GLU A 73 -8.09 -8.02 5.67
C GLU A 73 -9.11 -7.74 4.57
N TYR A 74 -8.74 -8.10 3.35
CA TYR A 74 -9.51 -7.82 2.14
C TYR A 74 -9.54 -9.05 1.25
N SER A 75 -10.73 -9.46 0.80
CA SER A 75 -10.87 -10.53 -0.18
C SER A 75 -10.60 -10.03 -1.60
N GLY A 76 -10.18 -10.91 -2.50
CA GLY A 76 -10.12 -10.62 -3.94
C GLY A 76 -9.16 -9.49 -4.34
N PHE A 77 -8.12 -9.24 -3.55
CA PHE A 77 -7.08 -8.26 -3.88
C PHE A 77 -6.36 -8.64 -5.17
N SER A 78 -6.28 -7.69 -6.09
CA SER A 78 -5.59 -7.81 -7.36
C SER A 78 -4.99 -6.47 -7.80
N VAL A 79 -3.88 -6.57 -8.52
CA VAL A 79 -3.23 -5.43 -9.17
C VAL A 79 -3.20 -5.67 -10.67
N GLY A 80 -3.69 -4.69 -11.43
CA GLY A 80 -3.74 -4.70 -12.89
C GLY A 80 -2.34 -4.69 -13.55
N SER A 81 -2.31 -4.85 -14.86
CA SER A 81 -1.05 -4.78 -15.63
C SER A 81 -0.58 -3.33 -15.80
N ALA A 82 0.61 -3.15 -16.40
CA ALA A 82 1.14 -1.82 -16.74
C ALA A 82 0.22 -1.01 -17.68
N ILE A 83 -0.54 -1.69 -18.55
CA ILE A 83 -1.51 -1.06 -19.47
C ILE A 83 -2.63 -0.39 -18.67
N ASN A 84 -3.07 -1.04 -17.59
CA ASN A 84 -4.08 -0.52 -16.68
C ASN A 84 -3.46 0.29 -15.54
N SER A 85 -2.27 0.87 -15.73
CA SER A 85 -1.53 1.65 -14.73
C SER A 85 -1.48 0.98 -13.34
N TYR A 86 -1.38 -0.34 -13.31
CA TYR A 86 -1.41 -1.15 -12.09
C TYR A 86 -2.58 -0.86 -11.14
N THR A 87 -3.80 -0.65 -11.66
CA THR A 87 -5.01 -0.43 -10.85
C THR A 87 -5.18 -1.48 -9.76
N MET A 88 -5.43 -1.04 -8.52
CA MET A 88 -5.75 -1.93 -7.41
C MET A 88 -7.24 -2.17 -7.31
N ASN A 89 -7.62 -3.44 -7.14
CA ASN A 89 -8.99 -3.81 -6.81
C ASN A 89 -8.99 -4.77 -5.62
N TYR A 90 -10.06 -4.75 -4.84
CA TYR A 90 -10.42 -5.84 -3.92
C TYR A 90 -11.95 -6.02 -3.88
N GLY A 91 -12.39 -7.20 -3.45
CA GLY A 91 -13.80 -7.58 -3.36
C GLY A 91 -14.50 -6.98 -2.14
N SER A 92 -14.08 -7.37 -0.94
CA SER A 92 -14.71 -6.88 0.30
C SER A 92 -13.72 -6.78 1.45
N TYR A 93 -13.95 -5.83 2.35
CA TYR A 93 -13.29 -5.78 3.65
C TYR A 93 -13.84 -6.90 4.56
N LEU A 94 -12.94 -7.68 5.17
CA LEU A 94 -13.27 -8.87 5.96
C LEU A 94 -13.29 -8.51 7.45
N SER A 95 -14.41 -7.96 7.92
CA SER A 95 -14.56 -7.51 9.31
C SER A 95 -14.34 -8.62 10.35
N SER A 96 -14.68 -9.88 10.04
CA SER A 96 -14.51 -11.01 10.96
C SER A 96 -13.06 -11.42 11.19
N SER A 97 -12.13 -11.06 10.30
CA SER A 97 -10.68 -11.30 10.44
C SER A 97 -9.88 -10.02 10.62
N SER A 98 -10.54 -8.91 10.98
CA SER A 98 -9.93 -7.59 11.14
C SER A 98 -10.28 -6.98 12.49
N ASN A 99 -9.37 -6.18 13.06
CA ASN A 99 -9.61 -5.38 14.25
C ASN A 99 -9.53 -3.86 13.97
N MET A 100 -9.23 -3.45 12.73
CA MET A 100 -9.38 -2.06 12.29
C MET A 100 -10.86 -1.69 12.28
N THR A 101 -11.17 -0.50 12.79
CA THR A 101 -12.55 -0.02 12.97
C THR A 101 -13.24 0.39 11.66
N SER A 102 -12.49 0.53 10.56
CA SER A 102 -13.03 0.89 9.24
C SER A 102 -12.16 0.42 8.09
N ASP A 103 -12.76 0.37 6.91
CA ASP A 103 -12.07 0.08 5.66
C ASP A 103 -11.18 1.27 5.23
N SER A 104 -9.88 1.14 5.51
CA SER A 104 -8.87 2.16 5.21
C SER A 104 -8.43 2.20 3.74
N LEU A 105 -8.86 1.25 2.91
CA LEU A 105 -8.54 1.15 1.47
C LEU A 105 -9.75 1.41 0.57
N ALA A 106 -10.94 1.62 1.12
CA ALA A 106 -12.17 1.92 0.37
C ALA A 106 -12.00 3.07 -0.63
N HIS A 107 -11.25 4.10 -0.27
CA HIS A 107 -11.01 5.24 -1.16
C HIS A 107 -10.02 4.95 -2.29
N ASN A 108 -9.24 3.87 -2.16
CA ASN A 108 -8.20 3.46 -3.10
C ASN A 108 -8.69 2.34 -4.05
N ASN A 109 -9.80 1.67 -3.73
CA ASN A 109 -10.34 0.59 -4.54
C ASN A 109 -10.70 1.08 -5.95
N GLY A 110 -10.21 0.38 -6.98
CA GLY A 110 -10.40 0.72 -8.38
C GLY A 110 -9.49 1.85 -8.90
N MET A 111 -8.59 2.39 -8.08
CA MET A 111 -7.73 3.52 -8.48
C MET A 111 -6.45 3.04 -9.16
N GLN A 112 -5.97 3.83 -10.11
CA GLN A 112 -4.67 3.64 -10.77
C GLN A 112 -3.54 4.01 -9.80
N PHE A 113 -2.36 3.41 -9.98
CA PHE A 113 -1.20 3.80 -9.19
C PHE A 113 -0.64 5.12 -9.72
N SER A 114 -0.24 6.03 -8.85
CA SER A 114 0.44 7.28 -9.22
C SER A 114 1.76 7.42 -8.45
N THR A 115 2.73 8.09 -9.06
CA THR A 115 4.04 8.46 -8.48
C THR A 115 4.34 9.92 -8.77
N MET A 116 5.42 10.46 -8.20
CA MET A 116 5.78 11.88 -8.35
C MET A 116 6.06 12.29 -9.80
N ASP A 117 6.41 11.33 -10.65
CA ASP A 117 6.74 11.47 -12.07
C ASP A 117 5.67 10.87 -13.01
N ARG A 118 4.57 10.32 -12.47
CA ARG A 118 3.45 9.80 -13.25
C ARG A 118 2.14 9.93 -12.49
N ASP A 119 1.38 10.96 -12.85
CA ASP A 119 0.09 11.26 -12.26
C ASP A 119 -1.05 10.53 -12.99
N ASN A 120 -1.67 9.56 -12.32
CA ASN A 120 -2.85 8.86 -12.79
C ASN A 120 -4.04 9.02 -11.82
N ASP A 121 -3.96 9.98 -10.88
CA ASP A 121 -5.02 10.21 -9.92
C ASP A 121 -6.09 11.17 -10.47
N GLY A 122 -7.20 11.30 -9.75
CA GLY A 122 -8.35 12.10 -10.16
C GLY A 122 -8.35 13.52 -9.61
N HIS A 123 -7.27 13.98 -8.97
CA HIS A 123 -7.15 15.34 -8.47
C HIS A 123 -6.56 16.27 -9.54
N SER A 124 -6.83 17.57 -9.45
CA SER A 124 -6.29 18.55 -10.42
C SER A 124 -4.79 18.84 -10.24
N ALA A 125 -4.22 18.39 -9.13
CA ALA A 125 -2.81 18.50 -8.78
C ALA A 125 -2.33 17.15 -8.22
N SER A 126 -1.05 16.83 -8.40
CA SER A 126 -0.53 15.51 -8.05
C SER A 126 -0.65 15.18 -6.56
N CYS A 127 -1.40 14.12 -6.27
CA CYS A 127 -1.48 13.58 -4.92
C CYS A 127 -0.17 12.97 -4.45
N SER A 128 0.60 12.36 -5.36
CA SER A 128 1.91 11.83 -5.01
C SER A 128 2.83 12.95 -4.51
N VAL A 129 2.92 14.06 -5.23
CA VAL A 129 3.76 15.21 -4.85
C VAL A 129 3.33 15.79 -3.50
N SER A 130 2.04 16.05 -3.33
CA SER A 130 1.51 16.62 -2.06
C SER A 130 1.56 15.65 -0.87
N ARG A 131 1.67 14.33 -1.11
CA ARG A 131 1.74 13.30 -0.06
C ARG A 131 3.15 12.75 0.14
N GLY A 132 4.16 13.59 -0.08
CA GLY A 132 5.56 13.30 0.22
C GLY A 132 6.29 12.56 -0.90
N ASN A 133 5.91 12.80 -2.15
CA ASN A 133 6.45 12.16 -3.35
C ASN A 133 6.32 10.62 -3.37
N ALA A 134 5.42 10.07 -2.55
CA ALA A 134 5.21 8.64 -2.40
C ALA A 134 4.31 8.08 -3.51
N GLY A 135 4.55 6.84 -3.91
CA GLY A 135 3.67 6.12 -4.83
C GLY A 135 2.50 5.45 -4.12
N TRP A 136 1.28 5.62 -4.62
CA TRP A 136 0.08 4.97 -4.10
C TRP A 136 -1.05 4.92 -5.12
N TRP A 137 -2.09 4.14 -4.82
CA TRP A 137 -3.35 4.14 -5.56
C TRP A 137 -4.23 5.32 -5.13
N PHE A 138 -3.80 6.54 -5.44
CA PHE A 138 -4.52 7.76 -5.06
C PHE A 138 -5.80 7.94 -5.89
N LYS A 139 -6.85 8.46 -5.24
CA LYS A 139 -8.09 8.93 -5.88
C LYS A 139 -8.09 10.45 -6.03
N ALA A 140 -8.23 11.17 -4.92
CA ALA A 140 -8.16 12.64 -4.86
C ALA A 140 -8.17 13.17 -3.40
N CYS A 141 -7.20 12.85 -2.53
CA CYS A 141 -6.03 11.99 -2.72
C CYS A 141 -6.27 10.61 -2.11
N SER A 142 -5.96 10.39 -0.84
CA SER A 142 -6.24 9.13 -0.16
C SER A 142 -6.54 9.36 1.31
N ARG A 143 -7.18 8.35 1.94
CA ARG A 143 -7.37 8.28 3.39
C ARG A 143 -6.22 7.57 4.10
N SER A 144 -5.42 6.83 3.34
CA SER A 144 -4.26 6.08 3.82
C SER A 144 -3.08 6.30 2.86
N ASN A 145 -1.87 6.34 3.40
CA ASN A 145 -0.64 6.40 2.61
C ASN A 145 0.51 5.67 3.34
N PRO A 146 0.53 4.32 3.33
CA PRO A 146 1.57 3.53 3.99
C PRO A 146 2.96 3.69 3.34
N ASN A 147 3.01 4.26 2.13
CA ASN A 147 4.24 4.59 1.42
C ASN A 147 4.72 6.03 1.69
N GLY A 148 3.98 6.80 2.47
CA GLY A 148 4.32 8.18 2.83
C GLY A 148 5.61 8.28 3.65
N LEU A 149 5.91 9.52 4.03
CA LEU A 149 7.01 9.84 4.93
C LEU A 149 6.90 9.02 6.22
N TYR A 150 7.99 8.37 6.59
CA TYR A 150 8.06 7.61 7.84
C TYR A 150 8.12 8.58 9.02
N ARG A 151 7.41 8.26 10.11
CA ARG A 151 7.36 9.09 11.32
C ARG A 151 7.77 8.23 12.53
N ASP A 152 8.94 8.52 13.08
CA ASP A 152 9.54 7.76 14.19
C ASP A 152 8.87 8.03 15.55
N THR A 153 8.01 9.03 15.62
CA THR A 153 7.24 9.39 16.81
C THR A 153 5.80 9.66 16.45
N ALA A 154 4.88 9.43 17.40
CA ALA A 154 3.50 9.87 17.29
C ALA A 154 3.49 11.38 17.00
N SER A 155 3.13 11.78 15.79
CA SER A 155 2.92 13.19 15.50
C SER A 155 1.62 13.62 16.16
N THR A 156 1.68 14.63 17.01
CA THR A 156 0.51 15.32 17.59
C THR A 156 -0.37 16.02 16.54
N ASP A 157 0.06 16.09 15.28
CA ASP A 157 -0.74 16.65 14.19
C ASP A 157 -1.50 15.55 13.42
N MET A 158 -2.69 15.24 13.93
CA MET A 158 -3.81 14.70 13.16
C MET A 158 -4.68 15.88 12.66
N HIS A 159 -4.41 16.33 11.44
CA HIS A 159 -5.37 17.05 10.60
C HIS A 159 -5.39 16.41 9.21
#